data_AF-A0A8T4J1Z5-F1
#
_entry.id   AF-A0A8T4J1Z5-F1
#
_cell.length_a   1.000
_cell.length_b   1.000
_cell.length_c   1.000
_cell.angle_alpha   90.00
_cell.angle_beta   90.00
_cell.angle_gamma   90.00
#
_symmetry.space_group_name_H-M   'P 1'
#
loop_
_entity.id
_entity.type
_entity.pdbx_description
1 polymer ?
#
loop_
_entity_poly.entity_id
_entity_poly.type
_entity_poly.pdbx_seq_one_letter_code
_entity_poly.pdbx_strand_id
1 'polypeptide(L)'
;MLAFIRSGLEAEGVAHARHARPLQWEVGDEWHRTARPAMDGLRIAESGVQPLCAPALHAPATACARALNQAVWQEGDGTSLAERLEPFRAEFLAVARRTLS
;
A
#
# COMPACT_ATOMS: atom_id res chain seq x y z
N MET A 1 -7.92 -11.74 -0.75
CA MET A 1 -8.57 -10.41 -0.69
C MET A 1 -8.46 -9.71 0.67
N LEU A 2 -9.03 -10.23 1.76
CA LEU A 2 -8.99 -9.56 3.08
C LEU A 2 -7.56 -9.31 3.60
N ALA A 3 -6.66 -10.29 3.41
CA ALA A 3 -5.25 -10.12 3.77
C ALA A 3 -4.58 -8.95 3.02
N PHE A 4 -4.96 -8.73 1.76
CA PHE A 4 -4.45 -7.62 0.95
C PHE A 4 -4.96 -6.27 1.45
N ILE A 5 -6.26 -6.17 1.77
CA ILE A 5 -6.85 -4.95 2.34
C ILE A 5 -6.18 -4.59 3.67
N ARG A 6 -6.05 -5.57 4.59
CA ARG A 6 -5.40 -5.35 5.88
C ARG A 6 -3.95 -4.87 5.72
N SER A 7 -3.17 -5.57 4.91
CA SER A 7 -1.75 -5.22 4.69
C SER A 7 -1.62 -3.86 3.99
N GLY A 8 -2.58 -3.49 3.14
CA GLY A 8 -2.65 -2.16 2.54
C GLY A 8 -2.88 -1.04 3.56
N LEU A 9 -3.78 -1.25 4.52
CA LEU A 9 -4.01 -0.29 5.62
C LEU A 9 -2.79 -0.16 6.55
N GLU A 10 -2.11 -1.28 6.84
CA GLU A 10 -0.87 -1.26 7.62
C GLU A 10 0.23 -0.46 6.89
N ALA A 11 0.41 -0.69 5.58
CA ALA A 11 1.37 0.04 4.77
C ALA A 11 1.02 1.54 4.64
N GLU A 12 -0.27 1.89 4.55
CA GLU A 12 -0.71 3.28 4.56
C GLU A 12 -0.42 3.97 5.91
N GLY A 13 -0.66 3.29 7.03
CA GLY A 13 -0.32 3.80 8.36
C GLY A 13 1.19 4.07 8.50
N VAL A 14 2.02 3.18 7.97
CA VAL A 14 3.47 3.40 7.86
C VAL A 14 3.75 4.62 6.98
N ALA A 15 3.18 4.71 5.78
CA ALA A 15 3.36 5.89 4.93
C ALA A 15 2.97 7.18 5.65
N HIS A 16 1.83 7.24 6.34
CA HIS A 16 1.47 8.41 7.15
C HIS A 16 2.54 8.75 8.20
N ALA A 17 3.08 7.75 8.90
CA ALA A 17 4.17 7.93 9.85
C ALA A 17 5.49 8.36 9.21
N ARG A 18 5.64 8.31 7.88
CA ARG A 18 6.74 8.94 7.14
C ARG A 18 6.46 10.41 6.83
N HIS A 19 5.27 10.68 6.28
CA HIS A 19 4.87 12.03 5.83
C HIS A 19 4.58 12.99 6.99
N ALA A 20 4.28 12.47 8.19
CA ALA A 20 4.08 13.26 9.40
C ALA A 20 5.38 13.52 10.21
N ARG A 21 6.55 13.07 9.73
CA ARG A 21 7.81 13.22 10.48
C ARG A 21 8.31 14.66 10.43
N PRO A 22 8.89 15.20 11.53
CA PRO A 22 9.68 16.42 11.46
C PRO A 22 10.88 16.22 10.51
N LEU A 23 11.22 17.25 9.72
CA LEU A 23 12.34 17.26 8.72
C LEU A 23 13.71 16.77 9.25
N GLN A 24 13.86 16.70 10.57
CA GLN A 24 15.09 16.37 11.30
C GLN A 24 15.20 14.90 11.71
N TRP A 25 14.22 14.05 11.38
CA TRP A 25 14.38 12.60 11.49
C TRP A 25 15.15 12.06 10.28
N GLU A 26 16.40 11.65 10.49
CA GLU A 26 17.18 10.96 9.45
C GLU A 26 16.47 9.67 9.04
N VAL A 27 16.27 9.49 7.74
CA VAL A 27 15.87 8.21 7.16
C VAL A 27 17.07 7.26 7.28
N GLY A 28 17.09 6.51 8.37
CA GLY A 28 18.14 5.53 8.67
C GLY A 28 17.58 4.13 8.95
N ASP A 29 18.43 3.28 9.53
CA ASP A 29 18.12 1.88 9.85
C ASP A 29 16.84 1.69 10.66
N GLU A 30 16.45 2.67 11.48
CA GLU A 30 15.23 2.63 12.27
C GLU A 30 13.96 2.74 11.41
N TRP A 31 13.98 3.55 10.35
CA TRP A 31 12.87 3.62 9.41
C TRP A 31 12.72 2.29 8.67
N HIS A 32 13.83 1.74 8.16
CA HIS A 32 13.83 0.43 7.52
C HIS A 32 13.31 -0.65 8.46
N ARG A 33 13.73 -0.67 9.73
CA ARG A 33 13.27 -1.64 10.73
C ARG A 33 11.76 -1.53 10.99
N THR A 34 11.22 -0.32 10.96
CA THR A 34 9.79 -0.06 11.22
C THR A 34 8.92 -0.37 10.01
N ALA A 35 9.34 0.05 8.82
CA ALA A 35 8.53 -0.05 7.62
C ALA A 35 8.58 -1.43 6.96
N ARG A 36 9.71 -2.15 7.10
CA ARG A 36 9.93 -3.42 6.40
C ARG A 36 8.93 -4.52 6.75
N PRO A 37 8.53 -4.75 8.02
CA PRO A 37 7.52 -5.75 8.35
C PRO A 37 6.18 -5.50 7.63
N ALA A 38 5.69 -4.25 7.60
CA ALA A 38 4.44 -3.90 6.91
C ALA A 38 4.55 -4.10 5.40
N MET A 39 5.69 -3.72 4.81
CA MET A 39 5.93 -3.89 3.37
C MET A 39 6.10 -5.35 2.96
N ASP A 40 6.70 -6.19 3.82
CA ASP A 40 6.75 -7.64 3.61
C ASP A 40 5.36 -8.26 3.71
N GLY A 41 4.54 -7.83 4.68
CA GLY A 41 3.13 -8.22 4.78
C GLY A 41 2.33 -7.89 3.51
N LEU A 42 2.50 -6.66 2.99
CA LEU A 42 1.88 -6.22 1.74
C LEU A 42 2.32 -7.09 0.55
N ARG A 43 3.63 -7.37 0.43
CA ARG A 43 4.17 -8.19 -0.67
C ARG A 43 3.67 -9.64 -0.62
N ILE A 44 3.58 -10.23 0.57
CA ILE A 44 3.01 -11.57 0.77
C ILE A 44 1.53 -11.56 0.37
N ALA A 45 0.78 -10.55 0.79
CA ALA A 45 -0.64 -10.45 0.50
C ALA A 45 -0.93 -10.20 -0.99
N GLU A 46 -0.12 -9.39 -1.67
CA GLU A 46 -0.14 -9.18 -3.12
C GLU A 46 0.13 -10.49 -3.86
N SER A 47 1.16 -11.22 -3.46
CA SER A 47 1.50 -12.53 -4.05
C SER A 47 0.36 -13.54 -3.89
N GLY A 48 -0.42 -13.43 -2.81
CA GLY A 48 -1.62 -14.23 -2.58
C GLY A 48 -2.82 -13.84 -3.47
N VAL A 49 -2.84 -12.68 -4.10
CA VAL A 49 -3.95 -12.26 -4.98
C VAL A 49 -4.01 -13.13 -6.23
N GLN A 50 -2.87 -13.41 -6.88
CA GLN A 50 -2.82 -14.22 -8.11
C GLN A 50 -3.47 -15.61 -7.97
N PRO A 51 -3.14 -16.42 -6.96
CA PRO A 51 -3.72 -17.76 -6.82
C PRO A 51 -5.11 -17.79 -6.16
N LEU A 52 -5.52 -16.74 -5.42
CA LEU A 52 -6.72 -16.78 -4.57
C LEU A 52 -7.86 -15.86 -5.03
N CYS A 53 -7.66 -15.04 -6.05
CA CYS A 53 -8.63 -14.03 -6.48
C CYS A 53 -8.87 -14.10 -7.98
N ALA A 54 -9.96 -13.46 -8.44
CA ALA A 54 -10.27 -13.40 -9.86
C ALA A 54 -9.16 -12.67 -10.65
N PRO A 55 -8.85 -13.06 -11.89
CA PRO A 55 -7.80 -12.43 -12.70
C PRO A 55 -7.93 -10.91 -12.86
N ALA A 56 -9.17 -10.40 -12.86
CA ALA A 56 -9.45 -8.97 -12.92
C ALA A 56 -8.81 -8.18 -11.76
N LEU A 57 -8.56 -8.80 -10.60
CA LEU A 57 -7.96 -8.15 -9.43
C LEU A 57 -6.44 -8.03 -9.48
N HIS A 58 -5.76 -8.74 -10.39
CA HIS A 58 -4.30 -8.84 -10.37
C HIS A 58 -3.63 -7.48 -10.63
N ALA A 59 -4.06 -6.79 -11.70
CA ALA A 59 -3.49 -5.50 -12.08
C ALA A 59 -3.83 -4.39 -11.06
N PRO A 60 -5.09 -4.22 -10.61
CA PRO A 60 -5.43 -3.25 -9.57
C PRO A 60 -4.70 -3.48 -8.24
N ALA A 61 -4.55 -4.75 -7.82
CA ALA A 61 -3.78 -5.07 -6.61
C ALA A 61 -2.31 -4.68 -6.76
N THR A 62 -1.71 -5.00 -7.91
CA THR A 62 -0.31 -4.64 -8.19
C THR A 62 -0.11 -3.13 -8.21
N ALA A 63 -1.03 -2.38 -8.84
CA ALA A 63 -0.97 -0.92 -8.89
C ALA A 63 -1.07 -0.30 -7.50
N CYS A 64 -2.02 -0.77 -6.68
CA CYS A 64 -2.20 -0.33 -5.30
C CYS A 64 -0.97 -0.65 -4.43
N ALA A 65 -0.42 -1.87 -4.53
CA ALA A 65 0.77 -2.25 -3.79
C ALA A 65 2.00 -1.41 -4.16
N ARG A 66 2.16 -1.08 -5.46
CA ARG A 66 3.23 -0.21 -5.94
C ARG A 66 3.08 1.23 -5.43
N ALA A 67 1.87 1.78 -5.45
CA ALA A 67 1.59 3.12 -4.94
C ALA A 67 1.91 3.23 -3.44
N LEU A 68 1.52 2.23 -2.65
CA LEU A 68 1.86 2.14 -1.22
C LEU A 68 3.38 2.01 -1.01
N ASN A 69 4.06 1.18 -1.81
CA ASN A 69 5.51 1.05 -1.74
C ASN A 69 6.21 2.39 -2.01
N GLN A 70 5.80 3.11 -3.05
CA GLN A 70 6.31 4.45 -3.34
C GLN A 70 6.04 5.42 -2.19
N ALA A 71 4.82 5.41 -1.63
CA ALA A 71 4.47 6.28 -0.52
C ALA A 71 5.28 6.03 0.76
N VAL A 72 5.65 4.77 1.02
CA VAL A 72 6.48 4.36 2.17
C VAL A 72 7.96 4.68 1.94
N TRP A 73 8.47 4.58 0.71
CA TRP A 73 9.91 4.68 0.44
C TRP A 73 10.37 5.99 -0.19
N GLN A 74 9.47 6.77 -0.77
CA GLN A 74 9.78 8.06 -1.39
C GLN A 74 9.28 9.24 -0.56
N GLU A 75 10.01 10.35 -0.66
CA GLU A 75 9.54 11.63 -0.12
C GLU A 75 8.30 12.10 -0.90
N GLY A 76 7.40 12.78 -0.20
CA GLY A 76 6.22 13.37 -0.81
C GLY A 76 6.57 14.61 -1.61
N ASP A 77 5.83 14.82 -2.69
CA ASP A 77 5.87 16.02 -3.53
C ASP A 77 4.96 17.15 -2.99
N GLY A 78 4.50 17.04 -1.74
CA GLY A 78 3.54 17.95 -1.12
C GLY A 78 2.07 17.60 -1.39
N THR A 79 1.79 16.64 -2.28
CA THR A 79 0.43 16.11 -2.45
C THR A 79 0.06 15.20 -1.28
N SER A 80 -1.20 15.32 -0.81
CA SER A 80 -1.71 14.50 0.29
C SER A 80 -1.54 13.02 -0.03
N LEU A 81 -1.07 12.25 0.96
CA LEU A 81 -0.95 10.80 0.84
C LEU A 81 -2.29 10.16 0.45
N ALA A 82 -3.38 10.63 1.04
CA ALA A 82 -4.73 10.13 0.75
C ALA A 82 -5.10 10.38 -0.71
N GLU A 83 -4.85 11.59 -1.22
CA GLU A 83 -5.12 11.95 -2.62
C GLU A 83 -4.31 11.10 -3.61
N ARG A 84 -3.05 10.79 -3.28
CA ARG A 84 -2.21 9.93 -4.12
C ARG A 84 -2.66 8.47 -4.14
N LEU A 85 -3.17 7.94 -3.02
CA LEU A 85 -3.55 6.54 -2.90
C LEU A 85 -5.00 6.25 -3.34
N GLU A 86 -5.89 7.24 -3.26
CA GLU A 86 -7.32 7.07 -3.52
C GLU A 86 -7.64 6.46 -4.90
N PRO A 87 -7.02 6.88 -6.02
CA PRO A 87 -7.33 6.31 -7.33
C PRO A 87 -7.09 4.79 -7.39
N PHE A 88 -5.98 4.33 -6.81
CA PHE A 88 -5.60 2.91 -6.80
C PHE A 88 -6.50 2.08 -5.86
N ARG A 89 -6.88 2.66 -4.72
CA ARG A 89 -7.80 2.03 -3.77
C ARG A 89 -9.20 1.90 -4.36
N ALA A 90 -9.72 2.98 -4.92
CA ALA A 90 -11.03 3.03 -5.53
C ALA A 90 -11.14 2.02 -6.68
N GLU A 91 -10.12 1.93 -7.54
CA GLU A 91 -10.08 0.95 -8.62
C GLU A 91 -10.09 -0.50 -8.08
N PHE A 92 -9.20 -0.81 -7.14
CA PHE A 92 -9.14 -2.15 -6.54
C PHE A 92 -10.47 -2.55 -5.89
N LEU A 93 -11.08 -1.67 -5.10
CA LEU A 93 -12.36 -1.94 -4.42
C LEU A 93 -13.52 -2.05 -5.41
N ALA A 94 -13.54 -1.22 -6.47
CA ALA A 94 -14.56 -1.30 -7.51
C ALA A 94 -14.52 -2.64 -8.25
N VAL A 95 -13.32 -3.10 -8.62
CA VAL A 95 -13.13 -4.42 -9.25
C VAL A 95 -13.49 -5.54 -8.28
N ALA A 96 -13.03 -5.47 -7.03
CA ALA A 96 -13.37 -6.45 -5.99
C ALA A 96 -14.88 -6.61 -5.83
N ARG A 97 -15.61 -5.49 -5.76
CA ARG A 97 -17.07 -5.50 -5.64
C ARG A 97 -17.76 -6.13 -6.85
N ARG A 98 -17.28 -5.89 -8.07
CA ARG A 98 -17.80 -6.54 -9.29
C ARG A 98 -17.54 -8.04 -9.33
N THR A 99 -16.50 -8.53 -8.66
CA THR A 99 -16.20 -9.98 -8.60
C THR A 99 -17.03 -10.73 -7.56
N LEU A 100 -17.73 -10.02 -6.68
CA LEU A 100 -18.59 -10.58 -5.63
C LEU A 100 -20.08 -10.54 -5.99
N SER A 101 -20.45 -9.83 -7.05
CA SER A 101 -21.81 -9.73 -7.60
C SER A 101 -22.05 -10.78 -8.67
#